data_AF-A0A9E3B3X1-F1
#
_entry.id   AF-A0A9E3B3X1-F1
#
_cell.length_a   1.000
_cell.length_b   1.000
_cell.length_c   1.000
_cell.angle_alpha   90.00
_cell.angle_beta   90.00
_cell.angle_gamma   90.00
#
_symmetry.space_group_name_H-M   'P 1'
#
loop_
_entity.id
_entity.type
_entity.pdbx_description
1 polymer ?
#
loop_
_entity_poly.entity_id
_entity_poly.type
_entity_poly.pdbx_seq_one_letter_code
_entity_poly.pdbx_strand_id
1 'polypeptide(L)' 'MNTWEYCKLIGGTSEGKDGFLCYYKSTKTQIFPLKSEAWEQAITRLGQEGWELVTVENNTFFFKRPITKPR' A
#
# COMPACT_ATOMS: atom_id res chain seq x y z
N MET A 1 9.40 -16.66 14.32
CA MET A 1 9.58 -15.95 13.03
C MET A 1 8.47 -14.92 12.91
N ASN A 2 8.80 -13.63 12.87
CA ASN A 2 7.81 -12.60 12.59
C ASN A 2 7.53 -12.62 11.10
N THR A 3 6.34 -13.05 10.70
CA THR A 3 5.91 -12.99 9.31
C THR A 3 5.46 -11.57 9.01
N TRP A 4 5.85 -11.02 7.87
CA TRP A 4 5.52 -9.65 7.44
C TRP A 4 4.60 -9.68 6.23
N GLU A 5 3.70 -8.71 6.14
CA GLU A 5 2.95 -8.37 4.94
C GLU A 5 3.53 -7.10 4.32
N TYR A 6 3.43 -7.00 3.00
CA TYR A 6 3.92 -5.85 2.23
C TYR A 6 2.80 -5.31 1.36
N CYS A 7 2.79 -4.01 1.13
CA CYS A 7 1.96 -3.41 0.09
C CYS A 7 2.73 -2.29 -0.61
N LYS A 8 2.30 -1.96 -1.83
CA LYS A 8 2.79 -0.77 -2.52
C LYS A 8 1.64 0.04 -3.08
N LEU A 9 1.82 1.35 -3.05
CA LEU A 9 0.88 2.33 -3.56
C LEU A 9 1.57 3.07 -4.71
N ILE A 10 1.06 2.93 -5.94
CA ILE A 10 1.61 3.58 -7.14
C ILE A 10 0.75 4.79 -7.48
N GLY A 11 1.36 5.97 -7.53
CA GLY A 11 0.68 7.21 -7.93
C GLY A 11 0.80 7.42 -9.44
N GLY A 12 -0.30 7.71 -10.13
CA GLY A 12 -0.29 8.05 -11.55
C GLY A 12 0.46 9.37 -11.80
N THR A 13 1.42 9.36 -12.74
CA THR A 13 2.28 10.50 -13.09
C THR A 13 1.69 11.44 -14.14
N SER A 14 0.52 11.13 -14.70
CA SER A 14 -0.08 11.88 -15.82
C SER A 14 -1.46 12.41 -15.45
N GLU A 15 -1.90 13.50 -16.10
CA GLU A 15 -3.09 14.34 -15.82
C GLU A 15 -4.47 13.65 -15.73
N GLY A 16 -4.55 12.31 -15.78
CA GLY A 16 -5.72 11.50 -15.41
C GLY A 16 -5.35 10.52 -14.32
N LYS A 17 -5.02 11.05 -13.14
CA LYS A 17 -4.38 10.39 -12.00
C LYS A 17 -5.15 9.16 -11.46
N ASP A 18 -5.03 8.04 -12.14
CA ASP A 18 -5.36 6.71 -11.65
C ASP A 18 -4.07 6.05 -11.11
N GLY A 19 -4.15 5.53 -9.89
CA GLY A 19 -3.10 4.80 -9.20
C GLY A 19 -3.56 3.40 -8.81
N PHE A 20 -2.68 2.63 -8.17
CA PHE A 20 -3.01 1.28 -7.70
C PHE A 20 -2.46 1.03 -6.30
N LEU A 21 -3.27 0.39 -5.46
CA LEU A 21 -2.82 -0.19 -4.20
C LEU A 21 -2.72 -1.70 -4.36
N CYS A 22 -1.49 -2.22 -4.25
CA CYS A 22 -1.19 -3.64 -4.37
C CYS A 22 -0.81 -4.20 -3.00
N TYR A 23 -1.61 -5.14 -2.48
CA TYR A 23 -1.26 -5.92 -1.29
C TYR A 23 -0.58 -7.23 -1.70
N TYR A 24 0.60 -7.46 -1.14
CA TYR A 24 1.34 -8.71 -1.25
C TYR A 24 1.12 -9.52 0.02
N LYS A 25 0.07 -10.34 0.03
CA LYS A 25 -0.20 -11.30 1.11
C LYS A 25 0.50 -12.61 0.79
N SER A 26 0.83 -13.38 1.82
CA SER A 26 1.53 -14.68 1.70
C SER A 26 0.81 -15.67 0.79
N THR A 27 -0.51 -15.51 0.60
CA THR A 27 -1.34 -16.41 -0.20
C THR A 27 -1.80 -15.84 -1.54
N LYS A 28 -1.79 -14.50 -1.71
CA LYS A 28 -2.33 -13.86 -2.92
C LYS A 28 -1.88 -12.40 -3.05
N THR A 29 -1.69 -11.94 -4.28
CA THR A 29 -1.60 -10.50 -4.60
C THR A 29 -3.01 -9.94 -4.84
N GLN A 30 -3.37 -8.84 -4.19
CA GLN A 30 -4.63 -8.12 -4.42
C GLN A 30 -4.33 -6.71 -4.91
N ILE A 31 -4.96 -6.27 -6.00
CA ILE A 31 -4.74 -4.96 -6.62
C ILE A 31 -6.06 -4.18 -6.60
N PHE A 32 -6.01 -2.95 -6.09
CA PHE A 32 -7.15 -2.05 -6.03
C PHE A 32 -6.83 -0.79 -6.83
N PRO A 33 -7.62 -0.45 -7.88
CA PRO A 33 -7.46 0.83 -8.55
C PRO A 33 -7.85 1.96 -7.61
N LEU A 34 -7.11 3.07 -7.67
CA LEU A 34 -7.34 4.27 -6.88
C LEU A 34 -7.43 5.47 -7.81
N LYS A 35 -8.35 6.38 -7.51
CA LYS A 35 -8.36 7.71 -8.14
C LYS A 35 -7.45 8.66 -7.39
N SER A 36 -7.12 9.79 -8.02
CA SER A 36 -6.18 10.79 -7.49
C SER A 36 -6.50 11.29 -6.08
N GLU A 37 -7.76 11.58 -5.80
CA GLU A 37 -8.18 12.11 -4.50
C GLU A 37 -8.14 11.02 -3.41
N ALA A 38 -8.16 9.75 -3.83
CA ALA A 38 -8.08 8.60 -2.93
C ALA A 38 -6.63 8.21 -2.60
N TRP A 39 -5.63 8.79 -3.25
CA TRP A 39 -4.21 8.50 -3.01
C TRP A 39 -3.74 8.94 -1.61
N GLU A 40 -3.94 10.21 -1.27
CA GLU A 40 -3.50 10.75 0.04
C GLU A 40 -4.28 10.10 1.18
N GLN A 41 -5.56 9.81 0.92
CA GLN A 41 -6.42 9.07 1.83
C GLN A 41 -5.92 7.63 2.02
N ALA A 42 -5.43 6.97 0.96
CA ALA A 42 -4.87 5.63 1.04
C ALA A 42 -3.58 5.60 1.88
N ILE A 43 -2.67 6.56 1.72
CA ILE A 43 -1.46 6.66 2.56
C ILE A 43 -1.86 6.82 4.04
N THR A 44 -2.77 7.75 4.32
CA THR A 44 -3.25 8.02 5.68
C THR A 44 -3.90 6.79 6.30
N ARG A 45 -4.76 6.10 5.54
CA ARG A 45 -5.44 4.87 5.97
C ARG A 45 -4.44 3.75 6.25
N LEU A 46 -3.42 3.57 5.40
CA LEU A 46 -2.37 2.58 5.63
C LEU A 46 -1.65 2.85 6.95
N GLY A 47 -1.29 4.10 7.25
CA GLY A 47 -0.70 4.46 8.54
C GLY A 47 -1.61 4.12 9.73
N GLN A 48 -2.92 4.41 9.62
CA GLN A 48 -3.91 4.06 10.65
C GLN A 48 -4.09 2.54 10.83
N GLU A 49 -3.92 1.77 9.77
CA GLU A 49 -3.95 0.30 9.79
C GLU A 49 -2.63 -0.35 10.27
N GLY A 50 -1.67 0.45 10.74
CA GLY A 50 -0.39 -0.01 11.28
C GLY A 50 0.65 -0.37 10.22
N TRP A 51 0.48 0.11 8.99
CA TRP A 51 1.49 -0.02 7.96
C TRP A 51 2.60 1.02 8.14
N GLU A 52 3.84 0.56 8.08
CA GLU A 52 5.04 1.38 8.14
C GLU A 52 5.53 1.67 6.72
N LEU A 53 5.75 2.95 6.39
CA LEU A 53 6.40 3.35 5.15
C LEU A 53 7.88 2.94 5.19
N VAL A 54 8.31 2.18 4.19
CA VAL A 54 9.67 1.66 4.05
C VAL A 54 10.50 2.57 3.16
N THR A 55 9.99 2.89 1.97
CA THR A 55 10.69 3.72 0.98
C THR A 55 9.70 4.29 -0.04
N VAL A 56 10.14 5.32 -0.77
CA VAL A 56 9.43 5.91 -1.90
C VAL A 56 10.36 5.92 -3.11
N GLU A 57 9.93 5.31 -4.22
CA GLU A 57 10.70 5.22 -5.46
C GLU A 57 9.78 5.43 -6.66
N ASN A 58 10.14 6.32 -7.59
CA ASN A 58 9.38 6.57 -8.82
C ASN A 58 7.87 6.75 -8.58
N ASN A 59 7.49 7.60 -7.63
CA ASN A 59 6.10 7.85 -7.22
C ASN A 59 5.36 6.60 -6.69
N THR A 60 6.11 5.59 -6.23
CA THR A 60 5.60 4.37 -5.61
C THR A 60 6.02 4.31 -4.14
N PHE A 61 5.06 4.10 -3.25
CA PHE A 61 5.26 4.09 -1.81
C PHE A 61 5.17 2.65 -1.34
N PHE A 62 6.22 2.16 -0.70
CA PHE A 62 6.31 0.78 -0.24
C PHE A 62 6.08 0.73 1.26
N PHE A 63 5.18 -0.13 1.70
CA PHE A 63 4.85 -0.30 3.11
C PHE A 63 5.03 -1.75 3.56
N LYS A 64 5.23 -1.92 4.86
CA LYS A 64 5.25 -3.23 5.52
C LYS A 64 4.45 -3.18 6.82
N ARG A 65 3.98 -4.33 7.29
CA ARG A 65 3.45 -4.49 8.66
C ARG A 65 3.65 -5.93 9.16
N PRO A 66 3.73 -6.14 10.48
CA PRO A 66 3.77 -7.49 11.03
C PRO A 66 2.43 -8.20 10.82
N ILE A 67 2.46 -9.50 10.51
CA ILE A 67 1.25 -10.33 10.50
C ILE A 67 0.85 -10.58 11.95
N THR A 68 -0.11 -9.78 12.43
CA THR A 68 -0.83 -10.11 13.65
C THR A 68 -1.76 -11.28 13.32
N LYS A 69 -1.41 -12.50 13.73
CA LYS A 69 -2.40 -13.58 13.77
C LYS A 69 -3.58 -13.09 14.62
N PRO A 70 -4.84 -13.28 14.18
CA PRO A 70 -5.96 -13.09 15.10
C PRO A 70 -5.71 -13.95 16.32
N ARG A 71 -5.84 -13.36 17.52
CA ARG A 71 -5.83 -14.11 18.79
C ARG A 71 -7.00 -15.07 18.85
#